data_AF-A0A843FZD8-F1
#
_entry.id   AF-A0A843FZD8-F1
#
_cell.length_a   1.000
_cell.length_b   1.000
_cell.length_c   1.000
_cell.angle_alpha   90.00
_cell.angle_beta   90.00
_cell.angle_gamma   90.00
#
_symmetry.space_group_name_H-M   'P 1'
#
loop_
_entity.id
_entity.type
_entity.pdbx_description
1 polymer ?
#
loop_
_entity_poly.entity_id
_entity_poly.type
_entity_poly.pdbx_seq_one_letter_code
_entity_poly.pdbx_strand_id
1 'polypeptide(L)'
;MPNAVEITLIILLIAFNALFAMAEFAIISSKSTRLKKLIEEGNSGAEAALKLSEDSTKFLSTIQIGITLIGILTGAIGGLAASGPLARHLEQFPQIAPYSSGIAVLISVAIITYFMLIFGELIPKKIALNNTEKIAAGVARPMQFFALIATPFTFIISASTDIILRIFGLDREKNKAITEEEIIDLIEEGTDNGAIEK
;
A
#
# COMPACT_ATOMS: atom_id res chain seq x y z
N MET A 1 13.76 28.16 -8.49
CA MET A 1 12.73 27.89 -7.46
C MET A 1 11.87 26.78 -8.01
N PRO A 2 11.37 25.85 -7.18
CA PRO A 2 10.44 24.84 -7.67
C PRO A 2 9.32 25.55 -8.42
N ASN A 3 9.10 25.15 -9.66
CA ASN A 3 8.08 25.77 -10.50
C ASN A 3 6.71 25.49 -9.86
N ALA A 4 5.74 26.40 -9.98
CA ALA A 4 4.41 26.19 -9.37
C ALA A 4 3.80 24.83 -9.76
N VAL A 5 4.08 24.39 -10.99
CA VAL A 5 3.73 23.08 -11.53
C VAL A 5 4.31 21.92 -10.70
N GLU A 6 5.59 21.98 -10.32
CA GLU A 6 6.26 20.93 -9.54
C GLU A 6 5.66 20.83 -8.14
N ILE A 7 5.40 21.96 -7.49
CA ILE A 7 4.77 22.01 -6.17
C ILE A 7 3.37 21.41 -6.23
N THR A 8 2.56 21.82 -7.21
CA THR A 8 1.21 21.28 -7.40
C THR A 8 1.26 19.77 -7.67
N LEU A 9 2.19 19.31 -8.49
CA LEU A 9 2.37 17.89 -8.78
C LEU A 9 2.76 17.09 -7.53
N ILE A 10 3.69 17.58 -6.72
CA ILE A 10 4.09 16.95 -5.46
C ILE A 10 2.91 16.84 -4.50
N ILE A 11 2.13 17.91 -4.34
CA ILE A 11 0.94 17.91 -3.47
C ILE A 11 -0.08 16.87 -3.94
N LEU A 12 -0.34 16.80 -5.25
CA LEU A 12 -1.25 15.81 -5.82
C LEU A 12 -0.73 14.38 -5.60
N LEU A 13 0.57 14.15 -5.81
CA LEU A 13 1.18 12.85 -5.56
C LEU A 13 1.05 12.43 -4.08
N ILE A 14 1.34 13.32 -3.14
CA ILE A 14 1.16 13.05 -1.70
C ILE A 14 -0.31 12.73 -1.40
N ALA A 15 -1.26 13.45 -1.98
CA ALA A 15 -2.69 13.21 -1.79
C ALA A 15 -3.15 11.85 -2.35
N PHE A 16 -2.65 11.45 -3.53
CA PHE A 16 -2.94 10.12 -4.08
C PHE A 16 -2.32 9.01 -3.22
N ASN A 17 -1.10 9.20 -2.72
CA ASN A 17 -0.49 8.25 -1.80
C ASN A 17 -1.29 8.11 -0.50
N ALA A 18 -1.75 9.23 0.04
CA ALA A 18 -2.61 9.26 1.23
C ALA A 18 -3.90 8.47 1.01
N LEU A 19 -4.54 8.65 -0.15
CA LEU A 19 -5.74 7.90 -0.51
C LEU A 19 -5.46 6.41 -0.61
N PHE A 20 -4.36 6.00 -1.24
CA PHE A 20 -3.97 4.60 -1.36
C PHE A 20 -3.63 3.98 0.00
N ALA A 21 -2.81 4.65 0.82
CA ALA A 21 -2.47 4.18 2.16
C ALA A 21 -3.70 4.07 3.07
N MET A 22 -4.65 5.02 2.95
CA MET A 22 -5.91 4.96 3.67
C MET A 22 -6.77 3.77 3.22
N ALA A 23 -6.90 3.56 1.91
CA ALA A 23 -7.70 2.49 1.35
C ALA A 23 -7.13 1.10 1.65
N GLU A 24 -5.82 0.94 1.49
CA GLU A 24 -5.06 -0.25 1.89
C GLU A 24 -5.41 -0.64 3.34
N PHE A 25 -5.17 0.28 4.26
CA PHE A 25 -5.31 0.00 5.69
C PHE A 25 -6.77 -0.21 6.09
N ALA A 26 -7.70 0.54 5.50
CA ALA A 26 -9.13 0.39 5.75
C ALA A 26 -9.64 -0.98 5.28
N ILE A 27 -9.24 -1.44 4.08
CA ILE A 27 -9.69 -2.73 3.54
C ILE A 27 -9.10 -3.89 4.35
N ILE A 28 -7.81 -3.86 4.67
CA ILE A 28 -7.15 -4.92 5.45
C ILE A 28 -7.67 -5.02 6.87
N SER A 29 -7.94 -3.87 7.50
CA SER A 29 -8.39 -3.84 8.89
C SER A 29 -9.90 -4.06 9.04
N SER A 30 -10.67 -4.07 7.93
CA SER A 30 -12.11 -4.25 7.95
C SER A 30 -12.49 -5.69 8.31
N LYS A 31 -13.45 -5.85 9.22
CA LYS A 31 -13.98 -7.18 9.57
C LYS A 31 -15.08 -7.58 8.59
N SER A 32 -14.99 -8.78 8.00
CA SER A 32 -15.99 -9.28 7.04
C SER A 32 -17.42 -9.30 7.62
N THR A 33 -17.58 -9.59 8.91
CA THR A 33 -18.89 -9.56 9.59
C THR A 33 -19.51 -8.16 9.60
N ARG A 34 -18.71 -7.12 9.81
CA ARG A 34 -19.17 -5.72 9.79
C ARG A 34 -19.46 -5.22 8.38
N LEU A 35 -18.66 -5.63 7.40
CA LEU A 35 -18.94 -5.33 5.99
C LEU A 35 -20.26 -5.97 5.53
N LYS A 36 -20.52 -7.23 5.89
CA LYS A 36 -21.80 -7.91 5.61
C LYS A 36 -22.98 -7.17 6.24
N LYS A 37 -22.85 -6.71 7.49
CA LYS A 37 -23.86 -5.88 8.13
C LYS A 37 -24.12 -4.57 7.36
N LEU A 38 -23.08 -3.89 6.88
CA LEU A 38 -23.25 -2.69 6.06
C LEU A 38 -23.95 -2.96 4.73
N ILE A 39 -23.78 -4.15 4.14
CA ILE A 39 -24.51 -4.57 2.94
C ILE A 39 -26.00 -4.73 3.25
N GLU A 40 -26.34 -5.37 4.37
CA GLU A 40 -27.73 -5.51 4.85
C GLU A 40 -28.38 -4.15 5.13
N GLU A 41 -27.59 -3.17 5.62
CA GLU A 41 -28.00 -1.77 5.81
C GLU A 41 -28.09 -0.97 4.48
N GLY A 42 -27.88 -1.61 3.33
CA GLY A 42 -28.03 -1.00 2.00
C GLY A 42 -26.79 -0.28 1.47
N ASN A 43 -25.61 -0.44 2.10
CA ASN A 43 -24.38 0.18 1.62
C ASN A 43 -23.79 -0.59 0.44
N SER A 44 -24.07 -0.09 -0.76
CA SER A 44 -23.60 -0.69 -2.02
C SER A 44 -22.07 -0.65 -2.24
N GLY A 45 -21.33 0.11 -1.43
CA GLY A 45 -19.86 0.10 -1.41
C GLY A 45 -19.27 -1.01 -0.54
N ALA A 46 -20.02 -1.50 0.45
CA ALA A 46 -19.56 -2.54 1.37
C ALA A 46 -19.39 -3.91 0.68
N GLU A 47 -20.18 -4.22 -0.35
CA GLU A 47 -19.99 -5.43 -1.16
C GLU A 47 -18.65 -5.39 -1.93
N ALA A 48 -18.31 -4.23 -2.49
CA ALA A 48 -17.04 -4.04 -3.16
C ALA A 48 -15.85 -4.17 -2.19
N ALA A 49 -15.99 -3.60 -0.99
CA ALA A 49 -14.99 -3.70 0.07
C ALA A 49 -14.81 -5.15 0.53
N LEU A 50 -15.90 -5.91 0.67
CA LEU A 50 -15.86 -7.33 1.03
C LEU A 50 -15.07 -8.13 0.01
N LYS A 51 -15.37 -7.96 -1.29
CA LYS A 51 -14.64 -8.62 -2.39
C LYS A 51 -13.14 -8.30 -2.39
N LEU A 52 -12.79 -7.02 -2.16
CA LEU A 52 -11.38 -6.61 -2.07
C LEU A 52 -10.67 -7.19 -0.84
N SER A 53 -11.38 -7.36 0.28
CA SER A 53 -10.81 -7.99 1.49
C SER A 53 -10.58 -9.49 1.32
N GLU A 54 -11.46 -10.18 0.57
CA GLU A 54 -11.35 -11.62 0.29
C GLU A 54 -10.18 -11.92 -0.66
N ASP A 55 -9.92 -11.07 -1.66
CA ASP A 55 -8.73 -11.13 -2.52
C ASP A 55 -7.66 -10.10 -2.10
N SER A 56 -7.37 -10.08 -0.80
CA SER A 56 -6.43 -9.12 -0.20
C SER A 56 -5.02 -9.22 -0.79
N THR A 57 -4.54 -10.40 -1.16
CA THR A 57 -3.19 -10.60 -1.74
C THR A 57 -3.00 -9.85 -3.05
N LYS A 58 -3.95 -9.97 -3.98
CA LYS A 58 -3.89 -9.29 -5.29
C LYS A 58 -4.10 -7.79 -5.13
N PHE A 59 -5.04 -7.39 -4.27
CA PHE A 59 -5.29 -6.00 -3.95
C PHE A 59 -4.04 -5.33 -3.34
N LEU A 60 -3.43 -5.96 -2.33
CA LEU A 60 -2.21 -5.50 -1.66
C LEU A 60 -1.07 -5.32 -2.65
N SER A 61 -0.79 -6.33 -3.45
CA SER A 61 0.28 -6.27 -4.45
C SER A 61 0.08 -5.07 -5.39
N THR A 62 -1.17 -4.82 -5.79
CA THR A 62 -1.53 -3.74 -6.71
C THR A 62 -1.39 -2.36 -6.10
N ILE A 63 -1.92 -2.16 -4.89
CA ILE A 63 -1.87 -0.85 -4.23
C ILE A 63 -0.46 -0.50 -3.78
N GLN A 64 0.34 -1.49 -3.36
CA GLN A 64 1.73 -1.31 -2.95
C GLN A 64 2.60 -0.79 -4.10
N ILE A 65 2.38 -1.29 -5.32
CA ILE A 65 3.06 -0.79 -6.52
C ILE A 65 2.73 0.69 -6.74
N GLY A 66 1.44 1.05 -6.60
CA GLY A 66 0.99 2.44 -6.71
C GLY A 66 1.65 3.34 -5.67
N ILE A 67 1.63 2.95 -4.40
CA ILE A 67 2.27 3.68 -3.29
C ILE A 67 3.77 3.85 -3.54
N THR A 68 4.44 2.77 -3.96
CA THR A 68 5.89 2.79 -4.23
C THR A 68 6.23 3.72 -5.39
N LEU A 69 5.49 3.65 -6.51
CA LEU A 69 5.70 4.50 -7.67
C LEU A 69 5.51 5.97 -7.31
N ILE A 70 4.42 6.29 -6.59
CA ILE A 70 4.14 7.66 -6.15
C ILE A 70 5.24 8.14 -5.18
N GLY A 71 5.70 7.30 -4.26
CA GLY A 71 6.82 7.59 -3.36
C GLY A 71 8.10 7.94 -4.12
N ILE A 72 8.48 7.13 -5.10
CA ILE A 72 9.68 7.35 -5.94
C ILE A 72 9.55 8.66 -6.72
N LEU A 73 8.40 8.89 -7.38
CA LEU A 73 8.16 10.12 -8.15
C LEU A 73 8.18 11.36 -7.28
N THR A 74 7.54 11.30 -6.11
CA THR A 74 7.51 12.40 -5.14
C THR A 74 8.91 12.72 -4.62
N GLY A 75 9.69 11.69 -4.26
CA GLY A 75 11.06 11.85 -3.79
C GLY A 75 12.00 12.40 -4.86
N ALA A 76 11.90 11.90 -6.10
CA ALA A 76 12.72 12.35 -7.21
C ALA A 76 12.39 13.79 -7.63
N ILE A 77 11.12 14.08 -7.90
CA ILE A 77 10.67 15.40 -8.35
C ILE A 77 10.86 16.42 -7.23
N GLY A 78 10.38 16.11 -6.03
CA GLY A 78 10.48 17.01 -4.89
C GLY A 78 11.93 17.24 -4.48
N GLY A 79 12.72 16.16 -4.35
CA GLY A 79 14.09 16.25 -3.88
C GLY A 79 14.94 17.15 -4.76
N LEU A 80 14.80 17.03 -6.08
CA LEU A 80 15.50 17.87 -7.06
C LEU A 80 14.93 19.30 -7.10
N ALA A 81 13.61 19.46 -7.05
CA ALA A 81 12.97 20.77 -7.09
C ALA A 81 13.30 21.63 -5.84
N ALA A 82 13.41 20.98 -4.67
CA ALA A 82 13.71 21.65 -3.40
C ALA A 82 15.21 21.85 -3.14
N SER A 83 16.11 21.08 -3.80
CA SER A 83 17.55 21.17 -3.55
C SER A 83 18.19 22.42 -4.13
N GLY A 84 17.72 22.93 -5.27
CA GLY A 84 18.31 24.10 -5.92
C GLY A 84 18.35 25.37 -5.05
N PRO A 85 17.25 25.79 -4.41
CA PRO A 85 17.26 26.90 -3.46
C PRO A 85 18.18 26.66 -2.26
N LEU A 86 18.21 25.43 -1.75
CA LEU A 86 19.02 25.06 -0.60
C LEU A 86 20.52 25.07 -0.93
N ALA A 87 20.91 24.55 -2.09
CA ALA A 87 22.29 24.56 -2.58
C ALA A 87 22.84 26.00 -2.67
N ARG A 88 22.08 26.94 -3.26
CA ARG A 88 22.47 28.36 -3.33
C ARG A 88 22.65 29.02 -1.97
N HIS A 89 21.93 28.55 -0.94
CA HIS A 89 22.12 29.04 0.42
C HIS A 89 23.39 28.45 1.06
N LEU A 90 23.65 27.16 0.81
CA LEU A 90 24.86 26.48 1.30
C LEU A 90 26.14 26.97 0.60
N GLU A 91 26.06 27.43 -0.64
CA GLU A 91 27.18 28.05 -1.38
C GLU A 91 27.72 29.32 -0.73
N GLN A 92 26.92 29.99 0.12
CA GLN A 92 27.35 31.18 0.86
C GLN A 92 28.41 30.87 1.94
N PHE A 93 28.61 29.59 2.26
CA PHE A 93 29.55 29.12 3.26
C PHE A 93 30.78 28.47 2.58
N PRO A 94 31.97 29.11 2.60
CA PRO A 94 33.13 28.66 1.82
C PRO A 94 33.60 27.23 2.11
N GLN A 95 33.40 26.75 3.35
CA GLN A 95 33.83 25.42 3.79
C GLN A 95 32.99 24.27 3.21
N ILE A 96 31.71 24.53 2.90
CA ILE A 96 30.74 23.54 2.41
C ILE A 96 30.33 23.77 0.96
N ALA A 97 30.72 24.89 0.36
CA ALA A 97 30.42 25.23 -1.03
C ALA A 97 30.74 24.10 -2.05
N PRO A 98 31.87 23.35 -1.95
CA PRO A 98 32.15 22.23 -2.88
C PRO A 98 31.17 21.07 -2.79
N TYR A 99 30.51 20.91 -1.64
CA TYR A 99 29.57 19.82 -1.34
C TYR A 99 28.10 20.27 -1.31
N SER A 100 27.87 21.57 -1.54
CA SER A 100 26.57 22.24 -1.40
C SER A 100 25.44 21.53 -2.15
N SER A 101 25.67 21.13 -3.40
CA SER A 101 24.69 20.42 -4.23
C SER A 101 24.31 19.06 -3.65
N GLY A 102 25.30 18.23 -3.26
CA GLY A 102 25.04 16.91 -2.69
C GLY A 102 24.34 16.98 -1.33
N ILE A 103 24.78 17.89 -0.46
CA ILE A 103 24.15 18.14 0.85
C ILE A 103 22.72 18.64 0.66
N ALA A 104 22.49 19.56 -0.27
CA ALA A 104 21.17 20.09 -0.55
C ALA A 104 20.21 19.00 -1.04
N VAL A 105 20.62 18.15 -1.97
CA VAL A 105 19.81 17.01 -2.43
C VAL A 105 19.47 16.09 -1.27
N LEU A 106 20.46 15.72 -0.45
CA LEU A 106 20.25 14.83 0.70
C LEU A 106 19.22 15.41 1.70
N ILE A 107 19.39 16.68 2.07
CA ILE A 107 18.48 17.36 3.00
C ILE A 107 17.09 17.49 2.40
N SER A 108 16.98 17.88 1.12
CA SER A 108 15.69 18.02 0.44
C SER A 108 14.94 16.70 0.35
N VAL A 109 15.63 15.61 -0.01
CA VAL A 109 15.04 14.26 -0.03
C VAL A 109 14.60 13.84 1.36
N ALA A 110 15.41 14.08 2.40
CA ALA A 110 15.05 13.74 3.79
C ALA A 110 13.80 14.50 4.25
N ILE A 111 13.72 15.81 3.99
CA ILE A 111 12.57 16.64 4.32
C ILE A 111 11.32 16.13 3.61
N ILE A 112 11.39 15.92 2.30
CA ILE A 112 10.22 15.48 1.53
C ILE A 112 9.78 14.07 1.94
N THR A 113 10.73 13.18 2.21
CA THR A 113 10.43 11.84 2.71
C THR A 113 9.69 11.93 4.05
N TYR A 114 10.13 12.79 4.97
CA TYR A 114 9.44 13.02 6.24
C TYR A 114 7.99 13.49 6.04
N PHE A 115 7.77 14.50 5.18
CA PHE A 115 6.42 14.97 4.86
C PHE A 115 5.57 13.89 4.19
N MET A 116 6.16 13.13 3.25
CA MET A 116 5.49 12.04 2.57
C MET A 116 5.07 10.92 3.54
N LEU A 117 5.94 10.52 4.46
CA LEU A 117 5.62 9.52 5.48
C LEU A 117 4.49 10.01 6.40
N ILE A 118 4.53 11.27 6.84
CA ILE A 118 3.50 11.78 7.75
C ILE A 118 2.16 11.94 7.04
N PHE A 119 2.12 12.75 5.97
CA PHE A 119 0.88 13.16 5.33
C PHE A 119 0.40 12.15 4.29
N GLY A 120 1.33 11.47 3.61
CA GLY A 120 1.04 10.47 2.60
C GLY A 120 0.76 9.08 3.16
N GLU A 121 1.14 8.78 4.40
CA GLU A 121 1.04 7.39 4.90
C GLU A 121 0.52 7.28 6.34
N LEU A 122 1.22 7.83 7.33
CA LEU A 122 0.93 7.60 8.75
C LEU A 122 -0.39 8.23 9.21
N ILE A 123 -0.64 9.50 8.85
CA ILE A 123 -1.91 10.17 9.18
C ILE A 123 -3.09 9.47 8.50
N PRO A 124 -3.05 9.20 7.18
CA PRO A 124 -4.13 8.47 6.48
C PRO A 124 -4.41 7.09 7.09
N LYS A 125 -3.38 6.33 7.46
CA LYS A 125 -3.54 5.03 8.15
C LYS A 125 -4.23 5.17 9.51
N LYS A 126 -3.88 6.20 10.29
CA LYS A 126 -4.58 6.51 11.55
C LYS A 126 -6.03 6.92 11.33
N ILE A 127 -6.32 7.69 10.28
CA ILE A 127 -7.70 8.06 9.90
C ILE A 127 -8.49 6.81 9.52
N ALA A 128 -7.90 5.91 8.73
CA ALA A 128 -8.50 4.65 8.33
C ALA A 128 -8.95 3.83 9.55
N LEU A 129 -8.12 3.72 10.58
CA LEU A 129 -8.42 2.97 11.81
C LEU A 129 -9.65 3.46 12.59
N ASN A 130 -9.95 4.76 12.55
CA ASN A 130 -11.08 5.30 13.31
C ASN A 130 -12.44 4.99 12.68
N ASN A 131 -12.49 4.80 11.35
CA ASN A 131 -13.73 4.56 10.61
C ASN A 131 -13.53 3.50 9.51
N THR A 132 -12.91 2.39 9.88
CA THR A 132 -12.39 1.36 8.97
C THR A 132 -13.39 0.93 7.91
N GLU A 133 -14.57 0.44 8.31
CA GLU A 133 -15.52 -0.16 7.37
C GLU A 133 -16.24 0.89 6.50
N LYS A 134 -16.50 2.08 7.06
CA LYS A 134 -17.10 3.20 6.30
C LYS A 134 -16.14 3.72 5.23
N ILE A 135 -14.87 3.88 5.60
CA ILE A 135 -13.83 4.31 4.67
C ILE A 135 -13.61 3.23 3.61
N ALA A 136 -13.49 1.96 4.01
CA ALA A 136 -13.37 0.84 3.08
C ALA A 136 -14.52 0.81 2.07
N ALA A 137 -15.77 0.92 2.53
CA ALA A 137 -16.94 0.97 1.64
C ALA A 137 -16.92 2.17 0.69
N GLY A 138 -16.45 3.34 1.15
CA GLY A 138 -16.36 4.55 0.33
C GLY A 138 -15.28 4.48 -0.75
N VAL A 139 -14.13 3.87 -0.46
CA VAL A 139 -12.98 3.80 -1.39
C VAL A 139 -12.97 2.54 -2.25
N ALA A 140 -13.75 1.51 -1.90
CA ALA A 140 -13.67 0.19 -2.54
C ALA A 140 -13.93 0.23 -4.05
N ARG A 141 -14.93 0.97 -4.53
CA ARG A 141 -15.24 1.03 -5.96
C ARG A 141 -14.12 1.70 -6.79
N PRO A 142 -13.62 2.89 -6.42
CA PRO A 142 -12.43 3.46 -7.04
C PRO A 142 -11.25 2.48 -7.04
N MET A 143 -11.05 1.76 -5.94
CA MET A 143 -9.94 0.81 -5.82
C MET A 143 -10.11 -0.44 -6.69
N GLN A 144 -11.32 -0.94 -6.89
CA GLN A 144 -11.58 -2.03 -7.86
C GLN A 144 -11.24 -1.59 -9.28
N PHE A 145 -11.61 -0.37 -9.66
CA PHE A 145 -11.28 0.18 -10.97
C PHE A 145 -9.77 0.34 -11.15
N PHE A 146 -9.08 0.88 -10.13
CA PHE A 146 -7.63 0.95 -10.12
C PHE A 146 -6.98 -0.43 -10.25
N ALA A 147 -7.46 -1.42 -9.49
CA ALA A 147 -6.95 -2.79 -9.55
C ALA A 147 -7.12 -3.41 -10.94
N LEU A 148 -8.23 -3.13 -11.63
CA LEU A 148 -8.46 -3.58 -13.00
C LEU A 148 -7.42 -2.98 -13.96
N ILE A 149 -7.18 -1.67 -13.89
CA ILE A 149 -6.20 -0.99 -14.74
C ILE A 149 -4.77 -1.46 -14.46
N ALA A 150 -4.44 -1.70 -13.20
CA ALA A 150 -3.11 -2.12 -12.79
C ALA A 150 -2.87 -3.63 -12.95
N THR A 151 -3.90 -4.42 -13.27
CA THR A 151 -3.80 -5.88 -13.51
C THR A 151 -2.69 -6.29 -14.50
N PRO A 152 -2.52 -5.68 -15.69
CA PRO A 152 -1.43 -6.05 -16.59
C PRO A 152 -0.04 -5.84 -15.98
N PHE A 153 0.16 -4.77 -15.21
CA PHE A 153 1.43 -4.48 -14.54
C PHE A 153 1.67 -5.44 -13.38
N THR A 154 0.65 -5.71 -12.58
CA THR A 154 0.77 -6.64 -11.45
C THR A 154 1.00 -8.06 -11.92
N PHE A 155 0.43 -8.47 -13.05
CA PHE A 155 0.71 -9.78 -13.65
C PHE A 155 2.20 -9.97 -13.96
N ILE A 156 2.85 -8.98 -14.56
CA ILE A 156 4.28 -9.04 -14.87
C ILE A 156 5.10 -9.17 -13.58
N ILE A 157 4.77 -8.39 -12.56
CA ILE A 157 5.47 -8.42 -11.27
C ILE A 157 5.22 -9.74 -10.54
N SER A 158 3.99 -10.24 -10.51
CA SER A 158 3.66 -11.55 -9.93
C SER A 158 4.41 -12.67 -10.65
N ALA A 159 4.43 -12.68 -11.98
CA ALA A 159 5.19 -13.67 -12.75
C ALA A 159 6.68 -13.61 -12.44
N SER A 160 7.27 -12.41 -12.33
CA SER A 160 8.67 -12.26 -11.93
C SER A 160 8.93 -12.75 -10.50
N THR A 161 7.99 -12.51 -9.59
CA THR A 161 8.08 -12.95 -8.20
C THR A 161 8.00 -14.47 -8.13
N ASP A 162 7.07 -15.09 -8.85
CA ASP A 162 6.90 -16.54 -8.87
C ASP A 162 8.11 -17.26 -9.50
N ILE A 163 8.73 -16.67 -10.54
CA ILE A 163 10.00 -17.18 -11.10
C ILE A 163 11.10 -17.16 -10.05
N ILE A 164 11.26 -16.05 -9.33
CA ILE A 164 12.27 -15.94 -8.27
C ILE A 164 11.98 -16.95 -7.14
N LEU A 165 10.73 -17.05 -6.70
CA LEU A 165 10.32 -18.00 -5.66
C LEU A 165 10.61 -19.45 -6.07
N ARG A 166 10.39 -19.82 -7.34
CA ARG A 166 10.77 -21.13 -7.89
C ARG A 166 12.26 -21.39 -7.84
N ILE A 167 13.10 -20.38 -8.13
CA ILE A 167 14.56 -20.49 -8.00
C ILE A 167 14.96 -20.79 -6.56
N PHE A 168 14.26 -20.22 -5.58
CA PHE A 168 14.47 -20.48 -4.16
C PHE A 168 13.74 -21.72 -3.62
N GLY A 169 13.03 -22.47 -4.48
CA GLY A 169 12.28 -23.68 -4.07
C GLY A 169 11.00 -23.41 -3.27
N LEU A 170 10.51 -22.17 -3.26
CA LEU A 170 9.32 -21.73 -2.52
C LEU A 170 8.09 -21.70 -3.45
N ASP A 171 7.64 -22.87 -3.93
CA ASP A 171 6.43 -22.94 -4.77
C ASP A 171 5.15 -22.69 -3.96
N ARG A 172 4.38 -21.67 -4.36
CA ARG A 172 3.09 -21.30 -3.73
C ARG A 172 1.99 -22.36 -3.87
N GLU A 173 2.11 -23.32 -4.79
CA GLU A 173 1.07 -24.32 -5.04
C GLU A 173 1.17 -25.61 -4.21
N LYS A 174 2.24 -25.82 -3.43
CA LYS A 174 2.38 -27.05 -2.63
C LYS A 174 1.55 -27.08 -1.34
N ASN A 175 0.93 -25.97 -0.92
CA ASN A 175 0.13 -25.91 0.32
C ASN A 175 -1.38 -26.13 0.12
N LYS A 176 -1.79 -26.92 -0.88
CA LYS A 176 -3.19 -27.36 -1.04
C LYS A 176 -3.38 -28.87 -1.11
N ALA A 177 -2.32 -29.65 -0.94
CA ALA A 177 -2.45 -31.07 -0.65
C ALA A 177 -2.49 -31.20 0.87
N ILE A 178 -3.68 -31.22 1.44
CA ILE A 178 -3.87 -31.61 2.85
C ILE A 178 -3.23 -32.99 2.99
N THR A 179 -2.20 -33.11 3.82
CA THR A 179 -1.56 -34.40 4.06
C THR A 179 -2.48 -35.28 4.90
N GLU A 180 -2.33 -36.60 4.81
CA GLU A 180 -3.12 -37.53 5.64
C GLU A 180 -2.97 -37.23 7.15
N GLU A 181 -1.79 -36.74 7.55
CA GLU A 181 -1.49 -36.28 8.90
C GLU A 181 -2.31 -35.04 9.29
N GLU A 182 -2.45 -34.02 8.42
CA GLU A 182 -3.34 -32.88 8.68
C GLU A 182 -4.82 -33.28 8.75
N ILE A 183 -5.24 -34.31 8.00
CA ILE A 183 -6.61 -34.85 8.11
C ILE A 183 -6.81 -35.52 9.47
N ILE A 184 -5.83 -36.29 9.95
CA ILE A 184 -5.88 -36.93 11.27
C ILE A 184 -5.94 -35.88 12.37
N ASP A 185 -5.09 -34.84 12.30
CA ASP A 185 -5.07 -33.75 13.29
C ASP A 185 -6.41 -33.00 13.33
N LEU A 186 -7.02 -32.73 12.17
CA LEU A 186 -8.34 -32.09 12.08
C LEU A 186 -9.49 -32.99 12.60
N ILE A 187 -9.38 -34.31 12.42
CA ILE A 187 -10.36 -35.27 12.94
C ILE A 187 -10.20 -35.43 14.46
N GLU A 188 -8.98 -35.48 14.97
CA GLU A 188 -8.71 -35.50 16.41
C GLU A 188 -9.21 -34.21 17.07
N GLU A 189 -8.93 -33.04 16.47
CA GLU A 189 -9.45 -31.76 16.95
C GLU A 189 -10.99 -31.69 16.88
N GLY A 190 -11.61 -32.29 15.85
CA GLY A 190 -13.07 -32.41 15.73
C GLY A 190 -13.70 -33.39 16.73
N THR A 191 -12.96 -34.42 17.13
CA THR A 191 -13.38 -35.44 18.10
C THR A 191 -13.26 -34.91 19.54
N ASP A 192 -12.19 -34.20 19.85
CA ASP A 192 -11.96 -33.57 21.17
C ASP A 192 -12.93 -32.42 21.44
N ASN A 193 -13.35 -31.70 20.39
CA ASN A 193 -14.38 -30.66 20.49
C ASN A 193 -15.82 -31.20 20.37
N GLY A 194 -16.01 -32.52 20.29
CA GLY A 194 -17.32 -33.18 20.30
C GLY A 194 -18.17 -32.96 19.03
N ALA A 195 -17.56 -32.55 17.92
CA ALA A 195 -18.24 -32.31 16.65
C ALA A 195 -18.39 -33.59 15.79
N ILE A 196 -17.63 -34.64 16.11
CA ILE A 196 -17.62 -35.92 15.37
C ILE A 196 -17.73 -37.08 16.37
N GLU A 197 -18.74 -37.93 16.20
CA GLU A 197 -18.95 -39.15 16.98
C GLU A 197 -18.29 -40.35 16.27
N LYS A 198 -17.68 -41.25 17.04
CA LYS A 198 -16.89 -42.41 16.56
C LYS A 198 -17.66 -43.39 15.66
#